data_AF-A0AAX6MBE7-F1
#
_entry.id   AF-A0AAX6MBE7-F1
#
_cell.length_a   1.000
_cell.length_b   1.000
_cell.length_c   1.000
_cell.angle_alpha   90.00
_cell.angle_beta   90.00
_cell.angle_gamma   90.00
#
_symmetry.space_group_name_H-M   'P 1'
#
loop_
_entity.id
_entity.type
_entity.pdbx_description
1 polymer ?
#
loop_
_entity_poly.entity_id
_entity_poly.type
_entity_poly.pdbx_seq_one_letter_code
_entity_poly.pdbx_strand_id
1 'polypeptide(L)'
;MAVTPTQFARTTRTSANWSDAKRRVLAAYREWIRAAPEIQTMYSIPFPVSAIRTRMRQEFERHRYVDKLPVVDVLLVQNNAEYQVS
;
A
#
# COMPACT_ATOMS: atom_id res chain seq x y z
N MET A 1 25.82 -18.02 -2.35
CA MET A 1 25.64 -16.61 -1.95
C MET A 1 24.14 -16.32 -1.99
N ALA A 2 23.52 -15.97 -0.86
CA ALA A 2 22.08 -15.72 -0.80
C ALA A 2 21.80 -14.23 -1.07
N VAL A 3 20.83 -13.93 -1.94
CA VAL A 3 20.41 -12.56 -2.21
C VAL A 3 19.46 -12.11 -1.10
N THR A 4 19.84 -11.08 -0.35
CA THR A 4 19.01 -10.53 0.73
C THR A 4 17.93 -9.58 0.18
N PRO A 5 16.69 -9.61 0.71
CA PRO A 5 15.62 -8.73 0.28
C PRO A 5 15.88 -7.27 0.70
N THR A 6 15.24 -6.33 0.00
CA THR A 6 15.24 -4.90 0.34
C THR A 6 14.38 -4.61 1.58
N GLN A 7 14.56 -3.41 2.17
CA GLN A 7 14.00 -3.03 3.47
C GLN A 7 12.49 -3.25 3.63
N PHE A 8 11.70 -2.93 2.59
CA PHE A 8 10.23 -3.07 2.62
C PHE A 8 9.71 -4.21 1.72
N ALA A 9 10.58 -5.13 1.31
CA ALA A 9 10.17 -6.26 0.50
C ALA A 9 9.14 -7.13 1.22
N ARG A 10 8.13 -7.59 0.48
CA ARG A 10 7.16 -8.59 0.95
C ARG A 10 7.10 -9.76 0.00
N THR A 11 7.03 -10.96 0.56
CA THR A 11 6.76 -12.16 -0.21
C THR A 11 5.34 -12.10 -0.76
N THR A 12 5.21 -12.18 -2.09
CA THR A 12 3.92 -12.26 -2.75
C THR A 12 3.17 -13.50 -2.29
N ARG A 13 1.89 -13.32 -1.91
CA ARG A 13 0.98 -14.40 -1.57
C ARG A 13 -0.44 -14.07 -2.01
N THR A 14 -1.25 -15.09 -2.21
CA THR A 14 -2.69 -14.97 -2.44
C THR A 14 -3.45 -15.01 -1.12
N SER A 15 -4.62 -14.39 -1.09
CA SER A 15 -5.48 -14.40 0.10
C SER A 15 -6.36 -15.64 0.14
N ALA A 16 -6.45 -16.25 1.33
CA ALA A 16 -7.25 -17.46 1.53
C ALA A 16 -8.76 -17.18 1.50
N ASN A 17 -9.18 -15.97 1.92
CA ASN A 17 -10.56 -15.50 1.92
C ASN A 17 -10.62 -13.97 2.07
N TRP A 18 -11.82 -13.41 1.98
CA TRP A 18 -12.07 -11.98 2.14
C TRP A 18 -11.63 -11.38 3.48
N SER A 19 -11.67 -12.16 4.56
CA SER A 19 -11.24 -11.67 5.88
C SER A 19 -9.72 -11.47 5.96
N ASP A 20 -8.94 -12.32 5.29
CA ASP A 20 -7.49 -12.17 5.15
C ASP A 20 -7.17 -11.00 4.22
N ALA A 21 -7.84 -10.90 3.07
CA ALA A 21 -7.66 -9.78 2.15
C ALA A 21 -7.95 -8.43 2.82
N LYS A 22 -9.07 -8.32 3.55
CA LYS A 22 -9.42 -7.11 4.30
C LYS A 22 -8.34 -6.73 5.32
N ARG A 23 -7.77 -7.70 6.04
CA ARG A 23 -6.68 -7.46 6.98
C ARG A 23 -5.43 -6.93 6.28
N ARG A 24 -5.07 -7.50 5.13
CA ARG A 24 -3.92 -7.07 4.32
C ARG A 24 -4.12 -5.66 3.76
N VAL A 25 -5.29 -5.35 3.22
CA VAL A 25 -5.64 -4.00 2.72
C VAL A 25 -5.56 -2.97 3.85
N LEU A 26 -6.10 -3.26 5.03
CA LEU A 26 -6.04 -2.34 6.17
C LEU A 26 -4.61 -2.16 6.69
N ALA A 27 -3.78 -3.20 6.68
CA ALA A 27 -2.37 -3.09 7.05
C ALA A 27 -1.61 -2.18 6.08
N ALA A 28 -1.75 -2.41 4.77
CA ALA A 28 -1.17 -1.58 3.72
C ALA A 28 -1.63 -0.12 3.83
N TYR A 29 -2.93 0.12 4.01
CA TYR A 29 -3.47 1.47 4.20
C TYR A 29 -2.82 2.18 5.41
N ARG A 30 -2.64 1.49 6.53
CA ARG A 30 -2.00 2.08 7.73
C ARG A 30 -0.54 2.41 7.51
N GLU A 31 0.18 1.62 6.72
CA GLU A 31 1.57 1.89 6.36
C GLU A 31 1.69 3.17 5.53
N TRP A 32 0.88 3.31 4.48
CA TRP A 32 0.83 4.52 3.67
C TRP A 32 0.52 5.78 4.51
N ILE A 33 -0.49 5.72 5.38
CA ILE A 33 -0.87 6.88 6.22
C ILE A 33 0.24 7.27 7.21
N ARG A 34 1.05 6.30 7.66
CA ARG A 34 2.21 6.52 8.55
C ARG A 34 3.43 7.04 7.80
N ALA A 35 3.66 6.59 6.58
CA ALA A 35 4.76 7.04 5.71
C ALA A 35 4.53 8.44 5.12
N ALA A 36 3.29 8.94 5.09
CA ALA A 36 2.95 10.23 4.50
C ALA A 36 3.87 11.43 4.89
N PRO A 37 4.28 11.63 6.17
CA PRO A 37 5.21 12.70 6.53
C PRO A 37 6.62 12.51 5.96
N GLU A 38 7.10 11.26 5.90
CA GLU A 38 8.41 10.92 5.34
C GLU A 38 8.41 11.18 3.83
N ILE A 39 7.38 10.72 3.11
CA ILE A 39 7.19 10.97 1.67
C ILE A 39 7.12 12.47 1.37
N GLN A 40 6.40 13.26 2.19
CA GLN A 40 6.35 14.72 2.03
C GLN A 40 7.75 15.33 2.09
N THR A 41 8.56 14.90 3.06
CA THR A 41 9.91 15.43 3.32
C THR A 41 10.86 15.00 2.21
N MET A 42 10.85 13.71 1.85
CA MET A 42 11.75 13.13 0.87
C MET A 42 11.58 13.74 -0.52
N TYR A 43 10.33 14.01 -0.92
CA TYR A 43 10.02 14.60 -2.23
C TYR A 43 9.74 16.11 -2.19
N SER A 44 9.95 16.77 -1.04
CA SER A 44 9.70 18.21 -0.86
C SER A 44 8.32 18.66 -1.37
N ILE A 45 7.28 17.87 -1.06
CA ILE A 45 5.93 18.09 -1.59
C ILE A 45 5.32 19.38 -0.99
N PRO A 46 4.85 20.34 -1.80
CA PRO A 46 4.33 21.63 -1.32
C PRO A 46 2.87 21.54 -0.83
N PHE A 47 2.50 20.44 -0.19
CA PHE A 47 1.17 20.20 0.36
C PHE A 47 1.28 19.67 1.79
N PRO A 48 0.30 19.98 2.67
CA PRO A 48 0.30 19.45 4.02
C PRO A 48 0.11 17.93 4.03
N VAL A 49 0.65 17.25 5.05
CA VAL A 49 0.50 15.79 5.27
C VAL A 49 -0.97 15.34 5.21
N SER A 50 -1.90 16.18 5.68
CA SER A 50 -3.34 15.89 5.63
C SER A 50 -3.86 15.75 4.19
N ALA A 51 -3.39 16.59 3.27
CA ALA A 51 -3.76 16.52 1.86
C ALA A 51 -3.20 15.24 1.21
N ILE A 52 -1.95 14.89 1.54
CA ILE A 52 -1.31 13.65 1.09
C ILE A 52 -2.08 12.42 1.59
N ARG A 53 -2.41 12.36 2.88
CA ARG A 53 -3.22 11.27 3.47
C ARG A 53 -4.60 11.17 2.83
N THR A 54 -5.20 12.30 2.48
CA THR A 54 -6.50 12.35 1.79
C THR A 54 -6.37 11.76 0.39
N ARG A 55 -5.31 12.11 -0.35
CA ARG A 55 -5.03 11.51 -1.66
C ARG A 55 -4.78 10.00 -1.58
N MET A 56 -4.00 9.54 -0.61
CA MET A 56 -3.80 8.12 -0.36
C MET A 56 -5.14 7.41 -0.13
N ARG A 57 -6.00 7.95 0.74
CA ARG A 57 -7.35 7.39 0.95
C ARG A 57 -8.16 7.33 -0.35
N GLN A 58 -8.12 8.36 -1.20
CA GLN A 58 -8.83 8.36 -2.47
C GLN A 58 -8.39 7.21 -3.39
N GLU A 59 -7.09 6.91 -3.46
CA GLU A 59 -6.59 5.77 -4.25
C GLU A 59 -7.03 4.41 -3.71
N PHE A 60 -7.11 4.25 -2.38
CA PHE A 60 -7.68 3.05 -1.78
C PHE A 60 -9.19 2.93 -2.05
N GLU A 61 -9.94 4.03 -1.96
CA GLU A 61 -11.38 4.05 -2.22
C GLU A 61 -11.71 3.82 -3.71
N ARG A 62 -10.81 4.18 -4.64
CA ARG A 62 -10.96 3.93 -6.10
C ARG A 62 -11.24 2.46 -6.42
N HIS A 63 -10.73 1.53 -5.61
CA HIS A 63 -10.87 0.09 -5.80
C HIS A 63 -11.83 -0.57 -4.80
N ARG A 64 -12.63 0.21 -4.06
CA ARG A 64 -13.52 -0.28 -2.99
C ARG A 64 -14.51 -1.36 -3.41
N TYR A 65 -14.96 -1.32 -4.67
CA TYR A 65 -16.01 -2.19 -5.19
C TYR A 65 -15.48 -3.40 -5.97
N VAL A 66 -14.18 -3.70 -5.88
CA VAL A 66 -13.61 -4.92 -6.48
C VAL A 66 -14.18 -6.15 -5.76
N ASP A 67 -14.84 -7.02 -6.51
CA ASP A 67 -15.58 -8.20 -6.05
C ASP A 67 -14.86 -9.52 -6.36
N LYS A 68 -13.68 -9.46 -6.97
CA LYS A 68 -12.83 -10.62 -7.28
C LYS A 68 -11.61 -10.64 -6.38
N LEU A 69 -11.54 -11.66 -5.51
CA LEU A 69 -10.43 -11.81 -4.55
C LEU A 69 -9.03 -11.83 -5.21
N PRO A 70 -8.79 -12.52 -6.35
CA PRO A 70 -7.49 -12.47 -7.01
C PRO A 70 -7.09 -11.08 -7.52
N VAL A 71 -8.07 -10.23 -7.87
CA VAL A 71 -7.82 -8.85 -8.31
C VAL A 71 -7.32 -8.01 -7.13
N VAL A 72 -7.89 -8.21 -5.93
CA VAL A 72 -7.41 -7.56 -4.70
C VAL A 72 -5.97 -7.95 -4.40
N ASP A 73 -5.60 -9.22 -4.61
CA ASP A 73 -4.22 -9.68 -4.42
C ASP A 73 -3.25 -8.99 -5.39
N VAL A 74 -3.62 -8.83 -6.66
CA VAL A 74 -2.81 -8.10 -7.65
C VAL A 74 -2.65 -6.64 -7.24
N LEU A 75 -3.73 -5.98 -6.82
CA LEU A 75 -3.69 -4.59 -6.34
C LEU A 75 -2.80 -4.43 -5.11
N LEU A 76 -2.82 -5.40 -4.18
CA LEU A 76 -1.93 -5.39 -3.01
C LEU A 76 -0.45 -5.56 -3.39
N VAL A 77 -0.15 -6.38 -4.40
CA VAL A 77 1.22 -6.54 -4.91
C VAL A 77 1.71 -5.25 -5.54
N GLN A 78 0.89 -4.63 -6.39
CA GLN A 78 1.19 -3.32 -6.99
C GLN A 78 1.40 -2.24 -5.93
N ASN A 79 0.49 -2.18 -4.95
CA ASN A 79 0.58 -1.24 -3.84
C ASN A 79 1.87 -1.40 -3.03
N ASN A 80 2.32 -2.63 -2.78
CA ASN A 80 3.57 -2.86 -2.08
C ASN A 80 4.80 -2.48 -2.92
N ALA A 81 4.75 -2.73 -4.23
CA ALA A 81 5.83 -2.31 -5.14
C ALA A 81 5.97 -0.78 -5.17
N GLU A 82 4.85 -0.04 -5.22
CA GLU A 82 4.85 1.42 -5.13
C GLU A 82 5.37 1.91 -3.77
N TYR A 83 4.93 1.29 -2.67
CA TYR A 83 5.35 1.66 -1.32
C TYR A 83 6.86 1.47 -1.10
N GLN A 84 7.46 0.45 -1.71
CA GLN A 84 8.89 0.17 -1.57
C GLN A 84 9.79 1.19 -2.32
N VAL A 85 9.24 1.87 -3.34
CA VAL A 85 9.98 2.84 -4.17
C VAL A 85 9.72 4.29 -3.75
N SER A 86 8.63 4.51 -3.01
CA SER A 86 8.23 5.81 -2.44
C SER A 86 9.03 6.18 -1.20
#